data_AF-A0A5N5T991-F1
#
_entry.id   AF-A0A5N5T991-F1
#
_cell.length_a   1.000
_cell.length_b   1.000
_cell.length_c   1.000
_cell.angle_alpha   90.00
_cell.angle_beta   90.00
_cell.angle_gamma   90.00
#
_symmetry.space_group_name_H-M   'P 1'
#
loop_
_entity.id
_entity.type
_entity.pdbx_description
1 polymer ?
#
loop_
_entity_poly.entity_id
_entity_poly.type
_entity_poly.pdbx_seq_one_letter_code
_entity_poly.pdbx_strand_id
1 'polypeptide(L)' 'MIQALVYNVDFSIIDSLTFSNNEVINVLGELALKNEREIKIVAKVVNDFSTINLQEYAKGISYIRETFPNLMRW' A
#
# COMPACT_ATOMS: atom_id res chain seq x y z
N MET A 1 -3.53 -5.19 -18.91
CA MET A 1 -4.38 -4.18 -18.24
C MET A 1 -4.24 -4.41 -16.75
N ILE A 2 -3.58 -3.52 -16.01
CA ILE A 2 -3.50 -3.63 -14.55
C ILE A 2 -4.73 -2.89 -14.02
N GLN A 3 -5.72 -3.62 -13.49
CA GLN A 3 -6.78 -3.00 -12.69
C GLN A 3 -6.15 -2.55 -11.38
N ALA A 4 -6.15 -1.24 -11.12
CA ALA A 4 -5.83 -0.73 -9.79
C ALA A 4 -6.96 -1.09 -8.84
N LEU A 5 -6.68 -1.95 -7.86
CA LEU A 5 -7.57 -2.14 -6.72
C LEU A 5 -7.46 -0.89 -5.86
N VAL A 6 -8.53 -0.11 -5.80
CA VAL A 6 -8.61 1.07 -4.93
C VAL A 6 -9.13 0.61 -3.57
N TYR A 7 -8.29 0.70 -2.56
CA TYR A 7 -8.66 0.47 -1.16
C TYR A 7 -8.76 1.80 -0.42
N ASN A 8 -9.76 1.94 0.43
CA ASN A 8 -9.79 3.04 1.39
C ASN A 8 -8.76 2.76 2.49
N VAL A 9 -7.99 3.78 2.87
CA VAL A 9 -6.98 3.66 3.94
C VAL A 9 -7.45 4.43 5.15
N ASP A 10 -7.42 3.79 6.31
CA ASP A 10 -7.78 4.34 7.61
C ASP A 10 -6.51 4.74 8.37
N PHE A 11 -6.32 6.05 8.56
CA PHE A 11 -5.17 6.63 9.26
C PHE A 11 -5.50 7.01 10.71
N SER A 12 -6.67 6.63 11.25
CA SER A 12 -7.16 7.10 12.55
C SER A 12 -6.25 6.81 13.75
N ILE A 13 -5.34 5.83 13.63
CA ILE A 13 -4.41 5.45 14.70
C ILE A 13 -3.02 6.10 14.57
N ILE A 14 -2.80 6.94 13.56
CA ILE A 14 -1.54 7.64 13.36
C ILE A 14 -1.70 9.08 13.83
N ASP A 15 -1.01 9.43 14.92
CA ASP A 15 -1.23 10.69 15.64
C ASP A 15 -0.77 11.95 14.89
N SER A 16 0.18 11.83 13.96
CA SER A 16 0.72 12.97 13.22
C SER A 16 1.05 12.61 11.77
N LEU A 17 0.15 12.96 10.86
CA LEU A 17 0.35 12.82 9.42
C LEU A 17 -0.08 14.09 8.69
N THR A 18 0.79 14.57 7.82
CA THR A 18 0.49 15.64 6.88
C THR A 18 0.79 15.13 5.48
N PHE A 19 -0.20 15.15 4.60
CA PHE A 19 -0.05 14.75 3.21
C PHE A 19 -0.47 15.89 2.29
N SER A 20 0.16 15.94 1.12
CA SER A 20 -0.29 16.75 0.00
C SER A 20 -1.20 15.94 -0.92
N ASN A 21 -2.11 16.62 -1.62
CA ASN A 21 -2.88 15.97 -2.68
C ASN A 21 -1.92 15.41 -3.74
N ASN A 22 -2.21 14.18 -4.20
CA ASN A 22 -1.39 13.43 -5.16
C ASN A 22 0.00 13.02 -4.68
N GLU A 23 0.27 13.08 -3.37
CA GLU A 23 1.50 12.55 -2.79
C GLU A 23 1.52 11.02 -2.87
N VAL A 24 2.67 10.48 -3.24
CA VAL A 24 2.92 9.03 -3.24
C VAL A 24 3.49 8.65 -1.87
N ILE A 25 2.77 7.77 -1.18
CA ILE A 25 3.17 7.27 0.14
C ILE A 25 3.22 5.75 0.13
N ASN A 26 4.06 5.18 1.00
CA ASN A 26 4.04 3.75 1.29
C ASN A 26 3.31 3.51 2.60
N VAL A 27 2.33 2.60 2.56
CA VAL A 27 1.52 2.24 3.73
C VAL A 27 1.72 0.77 4.03
N LEU A 28 2.11 0.47 5.28
CA LEU A 28 2.04 -0.86 5.84
C LEU A 28 0.90 -0.90 6.84
N GLY A 29 0.00 -1.86 6.68
CA GLY A 29 -1.22 -1.94 7.47
C GLY A 29 -1.88 -3.30 7.38
N GLU A 30 -3.00 -3.43 8.07
CA GLU A 30 -3.81 -4.65 8.06
C GLU A 30 -5.04 -4.48 7.18
N LEU A 31 -5.34 -5.49 6.37
CA LEU A 31 -6.61 -5.56 5.64
C LEU A 31 -7.74 -5.81 6.64
N ALA A 32 -8.69 -4.88 6.70
CA ALA A 32 -9.87 -4.97 7.54
C ALA A 32 -11.13 -4.87 6.67
N LEU A 33 -12.12 -5.71 6.98
CA LEU A 33 -13.45 -5.63 6.36
C LEU A 33 -14.29 -4.61 7.13
N LYS A 34 -14.83 -3.63 6.42
CA LYS A 34 -15.86 -2.71 6.90
C LYS A 34 -17.17 -3.11 6.24
N ASN A 35 -18.08 -3.68 7.04
CA ASN A 35 -19.46 -3.99 6.66
C ASN A 35 -19.63 -4.87 5.39
N GLU A 36 -18.97 -6.03 5.34
CA GLU A 36 -19.09 -7.10 4.30
C GLU A 36 -18.86 -6.71 2.83
N ARG A 37 -18.69 -5.41 2.52
CA ARG A 37 -18.63 -4.87 1.15
C ARG A 37 -17.49 -3.90 0.91
N GLU A 38 -16.88 -3.38 1.96
CA GLU A 38 -15.77 -2.44 1.88
C GLU A 38 -14.53 -3.06 2.51
N ILE A 39 -13.46 -3.22 1.75
CA ILE A 39 -12.15 -3.60 2.29
C ILE A 39 -11.37 -2.31 2.51
N LYS A 40 -10.91 -2.10 3.74
CA LYS A 40 -10.03 -0.98 4.11
C LYS A 40 -8.67 -1.48 4.58
N ILE A 41 -7.65 -0.65 4.46
CA ILE A 41 -6.34 -0.89 5.08
C ILE A 41 -6.26 -0.02 6.33
N VAL A 42 -6.08 -0.62 7.50
CA VAL A 42 -5.78 0.12 8.74
C VAL A 42 -4.28 0.37 8.77
N ALA A 43 -3.87 1.62 8.56
CA ALA A 43 -2.47 2.00 8.45
C ALA A 43 -1.77 1.90 9.82
N LYS A 44 -0.63 1.20 9.87
CA LYS A 44 0.23 1.10 11.06
C LYS A 44 1.54 1.86 10.89
N VAL A 45 2.05 1.88 9.66
CA VAL A 45 3.26 2.64 9.29
C VAL A 45 2.98 3.35 7.99
N VAL A 46 3.37 4.62 7.92
CA VAL A 46 3.32 5.42 6.71
C VAL A 46 4.68 6.07 6.50
N ASN A 47 5.21 5.94 5.29
CA ASN A 47 6.47 6.54 4.89
C ASN A 47 6.27 7.41 3.64
N ASP A 48 6.97 8.54 3.60
CA ASP A 48 7.05 9.38 2.41
C ASP A 48 7.79 8.62 1.29
N PHE A 49 7.11 8.46 0.15
CA PHE A 49 7.60 7.80 -1.06
C PHE A 49 7.55 8.76 -2.27
N SER A 50 7.44 10.07 -2.04
CA SER A 50 7.26 11.10 -3.07
C SER A 50 8.37 11.13 -4.13
N THR A 51 9.58 10.73 -3.77
CA THR A 51 10.75 10.75 -4.65
C THR A 51 11.01 9.43 -5.38
N ILE A 52 10.20 8.38 -5.12
CA ILE A 52 10.45 7.05 -5.67
C ILE A 52 10.08 6.97 -7.16
N ASN A 53 10.88 6.25 -7.94
CA ASN A 53 10.49 5.85 -9.29
C ASN A 53 9.52 4.66 -9.22
N LEU A 54 8.22 4.93 -9.37
CA LEU A 54 7.17 3.91 -9.30
C LEU A 54 7.33 2.78 -10.33
N GLN A 55 7.90 3.06 -11.51
CA GLN A 55 8.09 2.03 -12.52
C GLN A 55 9.18 1.03 -12.13
N GLU A 56 10.30 1.53 -11.60
CA GLU A 56 11.39 0.70 -11.11
C GLU A 56 10.98 -0.07 -9.87
N TYR A 57 10.25 0.58 -8.95
CA TYR A 57 9.70 -0.07 -7.77
C TYR A 57 8.78 -1.24 -8.15
N ALA A 58 7.84 -1.03 -9.08
CA ALA A 58 6.94 -2.09 -9.55
C ALA A 58 7.71 -3.25 -10.21
N LYS A 59 8.74 -2.96 -11.02
CA LYS A 59 9.61 -3.99 -11.60
C LYS A 59 10.33 -4.80 -10.52
N GLY A 60 10.85 -4.14 -9.48
CA GLY A 60 11.49 -4.80 -8.35
C GLY A 60 10.54 -5.75 -7.60
N ILE A 61 9.32 -5.30 -7.33
CA ILE A 61 8.29 -6.13 -6.69
C ILE A 61 7.93 -7.34 -7.56
N SER A 62 7.76 -7.18 -8.87
CA SER A 62 7.51 -8.30 -9.79
C SER A 62 8.67 -9.30 -9.80
N TYR A 63 9.91 -8.81 -9.91
CA TYR A 63 11.10 -9.66 -9.88
C TYR A 63 11.20 -10.48 -8.59
N ILE A 64 10.96 -9.86 -7.42
CA ILE A 64 10.94 -10.57 -6.14
C ILE A 64 9.85 -11.64 -6.12
N ARG A 65 8.65 -11.33 -6.62
CA ARG A 65 7.52 -12.28 -6.65
C ARG A 65 7.82 -13.51 -7.50
N GLU A 66 8.46 -13.31 -8.65
CA GLU A 66 8.83 -14.39 -9.57
C GLU A 66 10.01 -15.22 -9.05
N THR A 67 11.01 -14.54 -8.46
CA THR A 67 12.23 -15.20 -7.95
C THR A 67 11.96 -15.94 -6.63
N PHE A 68 11.08 -15.40 -5.79
CA PHE A 68 10.80 -15.92 -4.45
C PHE A 68 9.29 -16.14 -4.22
N PRO A 69 8.66 -17.08 -4.94
CA PRO A 69 7.21 -17.26 -4.92
C PRO A 69 6.65 -17.66 -3.55
N ASN A 70 7.48 -18.25 -2.68
CA ASN A 70 7.07 -18.68 -1.33
C ASN A 70 7.18 -17.57 -0.26
N LEU A 71 7.87 -16.46 -0.55
CA LEU A 71 7.99 -15.32 0.38
C LEU A 71 6.74 -14.44 0.39
N MET A 72 5.92 -14.51 -0.67
CA MET A 72 4.74 -13.67 -0.87
C MET A 72 3.41 -14.44 -0.76
N ARG A 73 3.43 -15.73 -0.38
CA ARG A 73 2.21 -16.49 -0.08
C ARG A 73 1.77 -16.17 1.36
N TRP A 74 0.86 -15.21 1.49
CA TRP A 74 0.06 -14.98 2.69
C TRP A 74 -1.38 -15.34 2.38
#